data_AF-A0A7J5VAE9-F1
#
_entry.id   AF-A0A7J5VAE9-F1
#
_cell.length_a   1.000
_cell.length_b   1.000
_cell.length_c   1.000
_cell.angle_alpha   90.00
_cell.angle_beta   90.00
_cell.angle_gamma   90.00
#
_symmetry.space_group_name_H-M   'P 1'
#
loop_
_entity.id
_entity.type
_entity.pdbx_description
1 polymer ?
#
loop_
_entity_poly.entity_id
_entity_poly.type
_entity_poly.pdbx_seq_one_letter_code
_entity_poly.pdbx_strand_id
1 'polypeptide(L)'
;MNISEWLDKKEAQGVDVSHIVLPADLANEEEPDETIFFKEIRICSILCAGNHPFATVERFGHWYYGRGREKESGPHTTKPQWWLFTKDKDLAVRTARLHIEE
;
A
#
# COMPACT_ATOMS: atom_id res chain seq x y z
N MET A 1 12.43 11.37 -12.68
CA MET A 1 12.37 11.53 -11.22
C MET A 1 11.62 10.32 -10.71
N ASN A 2 12.20 9.58 -9.79
CA ASN A 2 11.56 8.39 -9.22
C ASN A 2 10.68 8.76 -8.00
N ILE A 3 9.91 7.80 -7.49
CA ILE A 3 9.03 7.91 -6.34
C ILE A 3 9.82 8.40 -5.12
N SER A 4 11.01 7.83 -4.87
CA SER A 4 11.83 8.21 -3.71
C SER A 4 12.26 9.69 -3.77
N GLU A 5 12.80 10.13 -4.90
CA GLU A 5 13.24 11.52 -5.14
C GLU A 5 12.08 12.51 -5.02
N TRP A 6 10.91 12.13 -5.52
CA TRP A 6 9.71 12.95 -5.44
C TRP A 6 9.21 13.09 -4.00
N LEU A 7 9.17 11.98 -3.25
CA LEU A 7 8.78 11.97 -1.84
C LEU A 7 9.75 12.80 -1.00
N ASP A 8 11.06 12.68 -1.21
CA ASP A 8 12.07 13.48 -0.51
C ASP A 8 11.88 14.98 -0.77
N LYS A 9 11.58 15.35 -2.02
CA LYS A 9 11.30 16.76 -2.37
C LYS A 9 10.06 17.29 -1.67
N LYS A 10 9.01 16.46 -1.50
CA LYS A 10 7.78 16.84 -0.79
C LYS A 10 8.02 16.96 0.71
N GLU A 11 8.69 15.98 1.30
CA GLU A 11 9.04 16.00 2.73
C GLU A 11 9.93 17.21 3.06
N ALA A 12 10.93 17.54 2.22
CA ALA A 12 11.79 18.71 2.40
C ALA A 12 11.03 20.06 2.30
N GLN A 13 9.85 20.07 1.68
CA GLN A 13 8.94 21.22 1.64
C GLN A 13 8.01 21.29 2.88
N GLY A 14 8.15 20.36 3.82
CA GLY A 14 7.27 20.24 4.98
C GLY A 14 5.92 19.61 4.68
N VAL A 15 5.76 18.96 3.53
CA VAL A 15 4.54 18.22 3.18
C VAL A 15 4.58 16.87 3.89
N ASP A 16 3.51 16.53 4.60
CA ASP A 16 3.32 15.17 5.11
C ASP A 16 3.07 14.22 3.94
N VAL A 17 4.00 13.31 3.73
CA VAL A 17 3.95 12.32 2.63
C VAL A 17 3.32 10.99 3.05
N SER A 18 3.00 10.80 4.33
CA SER A 18 2.54 9.52 4.88
C SER A 18 1.31 8.96 4.14
N HIS A 19 0.38 9.82 3.75
CA HIS A 19 -0.83 9.46 3.00
C HIS A 19 -0.98 10.22 1.70
N ILE A 20 0.14 10.68 1.11
CA ILE A 20 0.10 11.43 -0.14
C ILE A 20 -0.34 10.54 -1.31
N VAL A 21 -1.06 11.12 -2.25
CA VAL A 21 -1.41 10.44 -3.52
C VAL A 21 -0.29 10.69 -4.51
N LEU A 22 0.27 9.60 -5.05
CA LEU A 22 1.27 9.69 -6.11
C LEU A 22 0.64 10.23 -7.41
N PRO A 23 1.37 11.07 -8.17
CA PRO A 23 1.02 11.37 -9.55
C PRO A 23 0.89 10.08 -10.38
N ALA A 24 -0.13 10.02 -11.26
CA ALA A 24 -0.45 8.79 -11.99
C ALA A 24 0.65 8.35 -12.96
N ASP A 25 1.37 9.30 -13.54
CA ASP A 25 2.59 9.07 -14.33
C ASP A 25 3.66 8.37 -13.48
N LEU A 26 3.92 8.90 -12.28
CA LEU A 26 4.96 8.37 -11.40
C LEU A 26 4.63 6.97 -10.85
N ALA A 27 3.36 6.72 -10.52
CA ALA A 27 2.92 5.45 -9.94
C ALA A 27 2.94 4.27 -10.93
N ASN A 28 2.91 4.54 -12.24
CA ASN A 28 2.83 3.49 -13.28
C ASN A 28 4.18 3.21 -13.97
N GLU A 29 5.20 4.05 -13.77
CA GLU A 29 6.47 3.96 -14.49
C GLU A 29 7.58 3.24 -13.70
N GLU A 30 7.48 3.17 -12.38
CA GLU A 30 8.53 2.61 -11.53
C GLU A 30 8.17 1.25 -10.94
N GLU A 31 9.06 0.27 -11.14
CA GLU A 31 9.00 -1.01 -10.45
C GLU A 31 9.64 -0.90 -9.06
N PRO A 32 9.08 -1.55 -8.03
CA PRO A 32 9.68 -1.52 -6.70
C PRO A 32 11.04 -2.24 -6.71
N ASP A 33 11.96 -1.75 -5.89
CA ASP A 33 13.24 -2.43 -5.67
C ASP A 33 13.05 -3.81 -5.03
N GLU A 34 12.02 -3.94 -4.17
CA GLU A 34 11.74 -5.15 -3.40
C GLU A 34 10.27 -5.19 -2.96
N THR A 35 9.63 -6.35 -3.08
CA THR A 35 8.37 -6.64 -2.37
C THR A 35 8.68 -7.32 -1.03
N ILE A 36 8.44 -6.61 0.07
CA ILE A 36 8.78 -7.06 1.42
C ILE A 36 7.67 -7.90 2.02
N PHE A 37 6.42 -7.51 1.76
CA PHE A 37 5.25 -8.20 2.26
C PHE A 37 4.19 -8.23 1.17
N PHE A 38 3.55 -9.37 1.01
CA PHE A 38 2.36 -9.51 0.19
C PHE A 38 1.48 -10.59 0.79
N LYS A 39 0.23 -10.23 1.06
CA LYS A 39 -0.80 -11.17 1.48
C LYS A 39 -2.12 -10.78 0.86
N GLU A 40 -2.78 -11.74 0.26
CA GLU A 40 -4.09 -11.59 -0.35
C GLU A 40 -4.96 -12.78 0.04
N ILE A 41 -6.18 -12.51 0.50
CA ILE A 41 -7.16 -13.55 0.84
C ILE A 41 -8.12 -13.69 -0.35
N ARG A 42 -7.77 -14.59 -1.27
CA ARG A 42 -8.57 -14.88 -2.48
C ARG A 42 -9.62 -15.97 -2.22
N ILE A 43 -10.77 -15.60 -1.69
CA ILE A 43 -11.92 -16.52 -1.56
C ILE A 43 -12.77 -16.49 -2.84
N CYS A 44 -12.18 -16.69 -4.03
CA CYS A 44 -12.91 -16.60 -5.31
C CYS A 44 -13.47 -17.96 -5.77
N SER A 45 -14.78 -18.04 -6.01
CA SER A 45 -15.46 -19.12 -6.74
C SER A 45 -16.62 -18.54 -7.58
N ILE A 46 -17.29 -19.36 -8.41
CA ILE A 46 -18.46 -18.91 -9.20
C ILE A 46 -19.65 -18.47 -8.31
N LEU A 47 -19.59 -18.80 -7.02
CA LEU A 47 -20.53 -18.39 -5.97
C LEU A 47 -19.87 -17.41 -4.99
N CYS A 48 -18.80 -16.71 -5.39
CA CYS A 48 -18.06 -15.81 -4.51
C CYS A 48 -18.98 -14.70 -3.97
N ALA A 49 -19.29 -14.80 -2.68
CA ALA A 49 -19.89 -13.73 -1.87
C ALA A 49 -18.86 -13.09 -0.92
N GLY A 50 -17.56 -13.34 -1.16
CA GLY A 50 -16.48 -13.08 -0.21
C GLY A 50 -15.71 -11.79 -0.46
N ASN A 51 -15.04 -11.31 0.59
CA ASN A 51 -14.13 -10.19 0.51
C ASN A 51 -12.73 -10.64 0.09
N HIS A 52 -12.04 -9.78 -0.67
CA HIS A 52 -10.66 -10.00 -1.12
C HIS A 52 -9.74 -8.93 -0.56
N PRO A 53 -9.52 -8.91 0.78
CA PRO A 53 -8.53 -8.01 1.34
C PRO A 53 -7.15 -8.42 0.82
N PHE A 54 -6.35 -7.42 0.56
CA PHE A 54 -4.93 -7.60 0.29
C PHE A 54 -4.16 -6.52 1.02
N ALA A 55 -2.91 -6.84 1.30
CA ALA A 55 -1.95 -5.93 1.86
C ALA A 55 -0.60 -6.22 1.22
N THR A 56 0.09 -5.17 0.79
CA THR A 56 1.45 -5.26 0.25
C THR A 56 2.33 -4.17 0.85
N VAL A 57 3.62 -4.46 0.96
CA VAL A 57 4.66 -3.50 1.30
C VAL A 57 5.78 -3.64 0.27
N GLU A 58 6.02 -2.55 -0.43
CA GLU A 58 7.01 -2.44 -1.51
C GLU A 58 8.04 -1.37 -1.15
N ARG A 59 9.28 -1.53 -1.61
CA ARG A 59 10.38 -0.59 -1.35
C ARG A 59 10.73 0.20 -2.60
N PHE A 60 10.82 1.52 -2.45
CA PHE A 60 11.28 2.47 -3.47
C PHE A 60 12.39 3.31 -2.85
N GLY A 61 13.66 2.97 -3.12
CA GLY A 61 14.80 3.57 -2.43
C GLY A 61 14.74 3.32 -0.92
N HIS A 62 14.69 4.40 -0.13
CA HIS A 62 14.53 4.34 1.33
C HIS A 62 13.08 4.51 1.81
N TRP A 63 12.11 4.56 0.89
CA TRP A 63 10.70 4.62 1.21
C TRP A 63 10.04 3.25 1.11
N TYR A 64 9.18 2.97 2.08
CA TYR A 64 8.33 1.79 2.13
C TYR A 64 6.90 2.23 1.86
N TYR A 65 6.32 1.66 0.81
CA TYR A 65 4.94 1.88 0.40
C TYR A 65 4.09 0.69 0.82
N GLY A 66 3.34 0.87 1.91
CA GLY A 66 2.29 -0.06 2.31
C GLY A 66 0.98 0.31 1.63
N ARG A 67 0.27 -0.65 1.04
CA ARG A 67 -1.08 -0.42 0.53
C ARG A 67 -1.94 -1.65 0.60
N GLY A 68 -3.25 -1.45 0.59
CA GLY A 68 -4.18 -2.56 0.62
C GLY A 68 -5.65 -2.16 0.61
N ARG A 69 -6.49 -3.14 0.89
CA ARG A 69 -7.93 -2.98 1.08
C ARG A 69 -8.35 -3.61 2.39
N GLU A 70 -9.20 -2.90 3.12
CA GLU A 70 -9.77 -3.39 4.37
C GLU A 70 -10.65 -4.63 4.15
N LYS A 71 -10.68 -5.49 5.16
CA LYS A 71 -11.68 -6.56 5.28
C LYS A 71 -13.03 -5.91 5.63
N GLU A 72 -13.99 -5.97 4.72
CA GLU A 72 -15.40 -5.63 4.99
C GLU A 72 -16.23 -6.93 5.16
N SER A 73 -17.48 -6.84 5.60
CA SER A 73 -18.44 -7.95 5.56
C SER A 73 -19.41 -7.68 4.42
N GLY A 74 -19.58 -8.62 3.48
CA GLY A 74 -20.44 -8.44 2.30
C GLY A 74 -19.75 -8.71 0.96
N PRO A 75 -20.49 -8.62 -0.16
CA PRO A 75 -20.07 -9.16 -1.47
C PRO A 75 -19.03 -8.31 -2.21
N HIS A 76 -18.89 -7.02 -1.88
CA HIS A 76 -17.89 -6.12 -2.45
C HIS A 76 -17.56 -5.04 -1.41
N THR A 77 -16.27 -4.80 -1.16
CA THR A 77 -15.85 -3.68 -0.32
C THR A 77 -16.05 -2.37 -1.08
N THR A 78 -16.76 -1.43 -0.45
CA THR A 78 -16.86 -0.05 -0.94
C THR A 78 -15.82 0.85 -0.30
N LYS A 79 -15.05 0.31 0.65
CA LYS A 79 -14.07 1.07 1.40
C LYS A 79 -12.92 1.50 0.49
N PRO A 80 -12.41 2.74 0.69
CA PRO A 80 -11.24 3.20 -0.03
C PRO A 80 -10.05 2.28 0.26
N GLN A 81 -9.13 2.20 -0.70
CA GLN A 81 -7.83 1.61 -0.44
C GLN A 81 -7.14 2.39 0.67
N TRP A 82 -6.43 1.68 1.55
CA TRP A 82 -5.52 2.32 2.49
C TRP A 82 -4.12 2.31 1.89
N TRP A 83 -3.31 3.29 2.28
CA TRP A 83 -1.90 3.31 1.97
C TRP A 83 -1.11 4.10 3.00
N LEU A 84 0.18 3.84 3.07
CA LEU A 84 1.15 4.48 3.95
C LEU A 84 2.52 4.54 3.27
N PHE A 85 3.11 5.74 3.21
CA PHE A 85 4.54 5.91 2.97
C PHE A 85 5.27 6.13 4.29
N THR A 86 6.38 5.43 4.49
CA THR A 86 7.24 5.62 5.65
C THR A 86 8.67 5.22 5.32
N LYS A 87 9.66 5.78 6.03
CA LYS A 87 11.06 5.31 6.00
C LYS A 87 11.32 4.16 6.98
N ASP A 88 10.34 3.84 7.82
CA ASP A 88 10.39 2.75 8.80
C ASP A 88 9.78 1.47 8.21
N LYS A 89 10.64 0.49 7.93
CA LYS A 89 10.26 -0.82 7.40
C LYS A 89 9.29 -1.55 8.33
N ASP A 90 9.59 -1.55 9.62
CA ASP A 90 8.83 -2.32 10.60
C ASP A 90 7.45 -1.72 10.78
N LEU A 91 7.34 -0.38 10.76
CA LEU A 91 6.05 0.30 10.73
C LEU A 91 5.24 -0.09 9.49
N ALA A 92 5.83 -0.08 8.30
CA ALA A 92 5.13 -0.44 7.07
C ALA A 92 4.59 -1.87 7.12
N VAL A 93 5.44 -2.83 7.52
CA VAL A 93 5.06 -4.25 7.62
C VAL A 93 4.02 -4.47 8.72
N ARG A 94 4.18 -3.85 9.89
CA ARG A 94 3.19 -3.97 10.98
C ARG A 94 1.84 -3.43 10.57
N THR A 95 1.79 -2.27 9.92
CA THR A 95 0.54 -1.68 9.39
C THR A 95 -0.11 -2.62 8.39
N ALA A 96 0.65 -3.13 7.42
CA ALA A 96 0.12 -4.09 6.44
C ALA A 96 -0.46 -5.35 7.08
N ARG A 97 0.19 -5.89 8.12
CA ARG A 97 -0.30 -7.05 8.88
C ARG A 97 -1.59 -6.75 9.64
N LEU A 98 -1.70 -5.59 10.28
CA LEU A 98 -2.92 -5.18 11.00
C LEU A 98 -4.15 -5.09 10.08
N HIS A 99 -3.96 -4.76 8.80
CA HIS A 99 -5.06 -4.69 7.82
C HIS A 99 -5.48 -6.05 7.24
N ILE A 100 -4.73 -7.15 7.50
CA ILE A 100 -4.96 -8.45 6.87
C ILE A 100 -5.02 -9.64 7.85
N GLU A 101 -4.39 -9.54 9.02
CA GLU A 101 -4.37 -10.56 10.06
C GLU A 101 -5.25 -10.09 11.24
N GLU A 102 -6.41 -10.74 11.42
CA GLU A 102 -7.16 -10.77 12.69
C GLU A 102 -6.82 -12.07 13.43
#